data_AF-A0AA51L706-F1
#
_entry.id   AF-A0AA51L706-F1
#
_cell.length_a   1.000
_cell.length_b   1.000
_cell.length_c   1.000
_cell.angle_alpha   90.00
_cell.angle_beta   90.00
_cell.angle_gamma   90.00
#
_symmetry.space_group_name_H-M   'P 1'
#
loop_
_entity.id
_entity.type
_entity.pdbx_description
1 polymer ?
#
loop_
_entity_poly.entity_id
_entity_poly.type
_entity_poly.pdbx_seq_one_letter_code
_entity_poly.pdbx_strand_id
1 'polypeptide(L)' 'MKKEELLNRITNNDGNTRITSISSREEGEEIIALAKHLEYEGKITLMEYCLESKPLAVSLKADSIK' A
#
# COMPACT_ATOMS: atom_id res chain seq x y z
N MET A 1 -9.90 -2.10 3.71
CA MET A 1 -9.13 -3.07 2.87
C MET A 1 -8.48 -4.11 3.77
N LYS A 2 -8.28 -5.37 3.32
CA LYS A 2 -7.56 -6.41 4.11
C LYS A 2 -6.07 -6.48 3.72
N LYS A 3 -5.22 -6.92 4.66
CA LYS A 3 -3.76 -7.08 4.46
C LYS A 3 -3.40 -7.95 3.24
N GLU A 4 -4.07 -9.08 3.08
CA GLU A 4 -3.84 -10.00 1.95
C GLU A 4 -4.27 -9.40 0.60
N GLU A 5 -5.34 -8.59 0.60
CA GLU A 5 -5.79 -7.89 -0.59
C GLU A 5 -4.77 -6.84 -1.03
N LEU A 6 -4.19 -6.12 -0.06
CA LEU A 6 -3.11 -5.16 -0.30
C LEU A 6 -1.87 -5.85 -0.87
N LEU A 7 -1.44 -6.96 -0.27
CA LEU A 7 -0.31 -7.75 -0.75
C LEU A 7 -0.52 -8.20 -2.20
N ASN A 8 -1.69 -8.79 -2.50
CA ASN A 8 -2.03 -9.21 -3.85
C ASN A 8 -2.01 -8.05 -4.84
N ARG A 9 -2.50 -6.85 -4.47
CA ARG A 9 -2.44 -5.66 -5.34
C ARG A 9 -0.99 -5.24 -5.64
N ILE A 10 -0.14 -5.24 -4.63
CA ILE A 10 1.29 -4.90 -4.75
C ILE A 10 1.98 -5.89 -5.68
N THR A 11 1.85 -7.19 -5.42
CA THR A 11 2.48 -8.23 -6.24
C THR A 11 1.94 -8.27 -7.67
N ASN A 12 0.64 -8.03 -7.87
CA ASN A 12 0.04 -8.04 -9.22
C ASN A 12 0.37 -6.78 -10.06
N ASN A 13 0.70 -5.65 -9.44
CA ASN A 13 1.05 -4.40 -10.15
C ASN A 13 2.56 -4.14 -10.20
N ASP A 14 3.39 -5.18 -10.16
CA ASP A 14 4.85 -5.04 -10.21
C ASP A 14 5.36 -4.07 -9.13
N GLY A 15 4.73 -4.12 -7.96
CA GLY A 15 5.04 -3.27 -6.83
C GLY A 15 4.40 -1.88 -6.80
N ASN A 16 3.83 -1.39 -7.89
CA ASN A 16 3.25 -0.05 -7.97
C ASN A 16 1.74 -0.07 -7.75
N THR A 17 1.29 0.19 -6.53
CA THR A 17 -0.13 0.16 -6.18
C THR A 17 -0.67 1.55 -5.90
N ARG A 18 -1.66 1.98 -6.70
CA ARG A 18 -2.43 3.19 -6.41
C ARG A 18 -3.84 2.82 -5.97
N ILE A 19 -4.19 3.17 -4.74
CA ILE A 19 -5.50 2.95 -4.15
C ILE A 19 -6.24 4.28 -4.16
N THR A 20 -7.11 4.41 -5.16
CA THR A 20 -8.10 5.48 -5.25
C THR A 20 -9.40 5.03 -4.58
N SER A 21 -10.25 5.98 -4.15
CA SER A 21 -11.48 5.73 -3.37
C SER A 21 -11.24 5.37 -1.91
N ILE A 22 -10.29 6.05 -1.26
CA ILE A 22 -10.24 6.05 0.20
C ILE A 22 -11.24 7.08 0.75
N SER A 23 -11.95 6.70 1.81
CA SER A 23 -13.05 7.45 2.41
C SER A 23 -12.57 8.61 3.27
N SER A 24 -11.39 8.45 3.88
CA SER A 24 -10.79 9.40 4.81
C SER A 24 -9.26 9.30 4.80
N ARG A 25 -8.60 10.34 5.32
CA ARG A 25 -7.15 10.35 5.51
C ARG A 25 -6.70 9.19 6.41
N GLU A 26 -7.48 8.91 7.45
CA GLU A 26 -7.27 7.79 8.38
C GLU A 26 -7.22 6.44 7.65
N GLU A 27 -8.16 6.18 6.73
CA GLU A 27 -8.15 4.95 5.92
C GLU A 27 -6.88 4.84 5.06
N GLY A 28 -6.38 5.97 4.57
CA GLY A 28 -5.10 6.04 3.87
C GLY A 28 -3.90 5.72 4.77
N GLU A 29 -3.90 6.21 6.00
CA GLU A 29 -2.86 5.91 6.99
C GLU A 29 -2.90 4.43 7.42
N GLU A 30 -4.09 3.84 7.54
CA GLU A 30 -4.27 2.40 7.79
C GLU A 30 -3.66 1.56 6.67
N ILE A 31 -3.86 1.94 5.40
CA ILE A 31 -3.27 1.26 4.25
C ILE A 31 -1.73 1.32 4.29
N ILE A 32 -1.16 2.47 4.62
CA ILE A 32 0.28 2.64 4.75
C ILE A 32 0.81 1.79 5.92
N ALA A 33 0.10 1.76 7.05
CA ALA A 33 0.44 0.92 8.19
C ALA A 33 0.41 -0.57 7.84
N LEU A 34 -0.57 -1.02 7.05
CA LEU A 34 -0.63 -2.39 6.54
C LEU A 34 0.57 -2.72 5.63
N ALA A 35 0.97 -1.80 4.75
CA ALA A 35 2.14 -1.98 3.90
C ALA A 35 3.43 -2.12 4.72
N LYS A 36 3.60 -1.30 5.76
CA LYS A 36 4.73 -1.43 6.71
C LYS A 36 4.71 -2.75 7.47
N HIS A 37 3.52 -3.25 7.83
CA HIS A 37 3.42 -4.56 8.48
C HIS A 37 3.84 -5.69 7.55
N LEU A 38 3.45 -5.63 6.27
CA LEU A 38 3.90 -6.58 5.26
C LEU A 38 5.42 -6.55 5.04
N GLU A 39 6.03 -5.36 5.14
CA GLU A 39 7.49 -5.22 5.14
C GLU A 39 8.14 -5.86 6.37
N TYR A 40 7.60 -5.60 7.55
CA TYR A 40 8.09 -6.21 8.80
C TYR A 40 7.99 -7.75 8.77
N GLU A 41 6.94 -8.29 8.14
CA GLU A 41 6.77 -9.74 7.93
C GLU A 41 7.68 -10.32 6.82
N GLY A 42 8.48 -9.48 6.13
CA GLY A 42 9.36 -9.90 5.05
C GLY A 42 8.60 -10.35 3.79
N LYS A 43 7.38 -9.86 3.56
CA LYS A 43 6.59 -10.16 2.36
C LYS A 43 6.91 -9.24 1.21
N ILE A 44 7.17 -7.97 1.51
CA ILE A 44 7.50 -6.92 0.55
C ILE A 44 8.62 -6.04 1.11
N THR A 45 9.25 -5.23 0.27
CA THR A 45 10.12 -4.12 0.67
C THR A 45 9.43 -2.83 0.26
N LEU A 46 8.94 -2.03 1.22
CA LEU A 46 8.24 -0.79 0.91
C LEU A 46 9.27 0.30 0.55
N MET A 47 9.32 0.65 -0.73
CA MET A 47 10.27 1.63 -1.25
C MET A 47 9.77 3.06 -1.06
N GLU A 48 8.50 3.30 -1.38
CA GLU A 48 7.90 4.64 -1.33
C GLU A 48 6.42 4.55 -1.00
N TYR A 49 5.90 5.57 -0.31
CA TYR A 49 4.47 5.75 -0.11
C TYR A 49 4.09 7.23 -0.12
N CYS A 50 2.91 7.53 -0.63
CA CYS A 50 2.37 8.89 -0.67
C CYS A 50 0.86 8.88 -0.39
N LEU A 51 0.42 9.77 0.49
CA LEU A 51 -0.99 10.04 0.76
C LEU A 51 -1.39 11.32 0.02
N GLU A 52 -1.94 11.17 -1.18
CA GLU A 52 -2.48 12.25 -1.99
C GLU A 52 -3.76 12.78 -1.33
N SER A 53 -3.92 14.11 -1.26
CA SER A 53 -5.10 14.74 -0.65
C SER A 53 -6.16 15.21 -1.66
N LYS A 54 -5.84 15.33 -2.96
CA LYS A 54 -6.76 15.73 -4.04
C LYS A 54 -6.34 15.12 -5.40
N PRO A 55 -6.99 14.05 -5.89
CA PRO A 55 -7.99 13.23 -5.20
C PRO A 55 -7.36 12.51 -3.99
N LEU A 56 -8.19 12.14 -3.01
CA LEU A 56 -7.72 11.40 -1.85
C LEU A 56 -7.34 9.97 -2.30
N ALA A 57 -6.04 9.66 -2.26
CA ALA A 57 -5.50 8.40 -2.75
C ALA A 57 -4.22 8.00 -2.01
N VAL A 58 -3.95 6.70 -1.92
CA VAL A 58 -2.66 6.18 -1.45
C VAL A 58 -1.91 5.59 -2.61
N SER A 59 -0.70 6.10 -2.85
CA SER A 59 0.26 5.51 -3.76
C SER A 59 1.31 4.76 -2.94
N LEU A 60 1.55 3.50 -3.27
CA LEU A 60 2.54 2.63 -2.66
C LEU A 60 3.44 2.08 -3.75
N LYS A 61 4.74 2.07 -3.49
CA LYS A 61 5.75 1.38 -4.29
C LYS A 61 6.48 0.41 -3.39
N ALA A 62 6.39 -0.88 -3.69
CA ALA A 62 7.05 -1.91 -2.91
C ALA A 62 7.55 -3.05 -3.80
N ASP A 63 8.72 -3.60 -3.51
CA ASP A 63 9.25 -4.76 -4.21
C ASP A 63 8.81 -6.06 -3.52
N SER A 64 8.55 -7.13 -4.27
CA SER A 64 8.20 -8.42 -3.66
C SER A 64 9.49 -9.15 -3.29
N ILE A 65 9.64 -9.55 -2.02
CA ILE A 65 10.82 -10.30 -1.59
C ILE A 65 10.67 -11.74 -2.10
N LYS A 66 11.54 -12.15 -3.03
CA LYS A 66 11.60 -13.50 -3.60
C LYS A 66 12.24 -14.51 -2.66
#